data_AF-A0A524FNF6-F1
#
_entry.id   AF-A0A524FNF6-F1
#
_cell.length_a   1.000
_cell.length_b   1.000
_cell.length_c   1.000
_cell.angle_alpha   90.00
_cell.angle_beta   90.00
_cell.angle_gamma   90.00
#
_symmetry.space_group_name_H-M   'P 1'
#
loop_
_entity.id
_entity.type
_entity.pdbx_description
1 polymer ?
#
loop_
_entity_poly.entity_id
_entity_poly.type
_entity_poly.pdbx_seq_one_letter_code
_entity_poly.pdbx_strand_id
1 'polypeptide(L)'
;MNLITTITIDDETKEELLKVAAQLQIKRKEKINYNTTIKFLLENYQKKRDIEKFRTACKKVKNINVKEVLDELYSERKRDEGAF
;
A
#
# COMPACT_ATOMS: atom_id res chain seq x y z
N MET A 1 -15.56 17.20 17.49
CA MET A 1 -16.57 17.39 16.43
C MET A 1 -15.82 17.62 15.13
N ASN A 2 -15.92 16.74 14.14
CA ASN A 2 -15.26 16.98 12.85
C ASN A 2 -16.04 18.08 12.13
N LEU A 3 -15.40 19.21 11.88
CA LEU A 3 -15.97 20.28 11.07
C LEU A 3 -16.14 19.75 9.64
N ILE A 4 -17.33 19.91 9.09
CA ILE A 4 -17.60 19.67 7.68
C ILE A 4 -17.25 20.95 6.93
N THR A 5 -16.44 20.81 5.89
CA THR A 5 -16.01 21.94 5.05
C THR A 5 -16.38 21.64 3.62
N THR A 6 -16.88 22.66 2.92
CA THR A 6 -17.14 22.59 1.49
C THR A 6 -15.87 22.95 0.73
N ILE A 7 -15.51 22.13 -0.25
CA ILE A 7 -14.50 22.46 -1.26
C ILE A 7 -15.17 22.46 -2.62
N THR A 8 -14.70 23.32 -3.52
CA THR A 8 -15.18 23.38 -4.90
C THR A 8 -14.10 22.81 -5.80
N ILE A 9 -14.52 21.96 -6.75
CA ILE A 9 -13.68 21.33 -7.76
C ILE A 9 -14.42 21.40 -9.09
N ASP A 10 -13.70 21.33 -10.20
CA ASP A 10 -14.32 21.18 -11.53
C ASP A 10 -14.86 19.75 -11.74
N ASP A 11 -15.67 19.60 -12.81
CA ASP A 11 -16.31 18.33 -13.14
C ASP A 11 -15.30 17.26 -13.57
N GLU A 12 -14.21 17.65 -14.24
CA GLU A 12 -13.14 16.74 -14.65
C GLU A 12 -12.45 16.09 -13.43
N THR A 13 -12.09 16.91 -12.44
CA THR A 13 -11.51 16.46 -11.16
C THR A 13 -12.49 15.56 -10.40
N LYS A 14 -13.78 15.89 -10.44
CA LYS A 14 -14.83 15.07 -9.80
C LYS A 14 -14.95 13.70 -10.47
N GLU A 15 -14.90 13.62 -11.80
CA GLU A 15 -14.89 12.35 -12.53
C GLU A 15 -13.66 11.51 -12.21
N GLU A 16 -12.48 12.12 -12.16
CA GLU A 16 -11.24 11.42 -11.78
C GLU A 16 -11.30 10.90 -10.34
N LEU A 17 -11.82 11.71 -9.39
CA LEU A 17 -12.04 11.26 -8.01
C LEU A 17 -13.01 10.08 -7.93
N LEU A 18 -14.03 10.03 -8.77
CA LEU A 18 -14.97 8.91 -8.83
C LEU A 18 -14.28 7.63 -9.32
N LYS A 19 -13.42 7.72 -10.33
CA LYS A 19 -12.62 6.57 -10.83
C LYS A 19 -11.71 6.04 -9.72
N VAL A 20 -11.00 6.91 -9.00
CA VAL A 20 -10.14 6.50 -7.88
C VAL A 20 -10.98 5.87 -6.76
N ALA A 21 -12.13 6.45 -6.42
CA ALA A 21 -13.03 5.92 -5.40
C ALA A 21 -13.51 4.49 -5.74
N ALA A 22 -13.90 4.26 -7.00
CA ALA A 22 -14.36 2.95 -7.47
C ALA A 22 -13.24 1.89 -7.36
N GLN A 23 -12.02 2.23 -7.77
CA GLN A 23 -10.87 1.33 -7.61
C GLN A 23 -10.58 1.01 -6.14
N LEU A 24 -10.66 2.01 -5.26
CA LEU A 24 -10.45 1.83 -3.83
C LEU A 24 -11.54 0.94 -3.20
N GLN A 25 -12.79 1.15 -3.60
CA GLN A 25 -13.94 0.35 -3.16
C GLN A 25 -13.80 -1.12 -3.57
N ILE A 26 -13.40 -1.40 -4.82
CA ILE A 26 -13.14 -2.77 -5.29
C ILE A 26 -12.05 -3.45 -4.45
N LYS A 27 -10.95 -2.74 -4.19
CA LYS A 27 -9.81 -3.28 -3.43
C LYS A 27 -10.15 -3.57 -1.96
N ARG A 28 -10.89 -2.67 -1.31
CA ARG A 28 -11.18 -2.74 0.13
C ARG A 28 -12.48 -3.47 0.47
N LYS A 29 -13.35 -3.70 -0.52
CA LYS A 29 -14.69 -4.31 -0.35
C LYS A 29 -15.56 -3.56 0.67
N GLU A 30 -15.38 -2.25 0.77
CA GLU A 30 -16.14 -1.36 1.67
C GLU A 30 -16.66 -0.13 0.90
N LYS A 31 -17.70 0.51 1.42
CA LYS A 31 -18.26 1.73 0.81
C LYS A 31 -17.26 2.89 0.93
N ILE A 32 -16.85 3.46 -0.20
CA ILE A 32 -15.92 4.61 -0.26
C ILE A 32 -16.69 5.87 -0.65
N ASN A 33 -16.37 6.99 0.01
CA ASN A 33 -16.86 8.32 -0.34
C ASN A 33 -15.70 9.25 -0.71
N TYR A 34 -16.01 10.44 -1.24
CA TYR A 34 -14.97 11.39 -1.67
C TYR A 34 -14.03 11.83 -0.54
N ASN A 35 -14.50 11.95 0.69
CA ASN A 35 -13.62 12.29 1.82
C ASN A 35 -12.58 11.20 2.07
N THR A 36 -12.99 9.92 2.03
CA THR A 36 -12.07 8.78 2.13
C THR A 36 -11.10 8.74 0.96
N THR A 37 -11.57 9.00 -0.26
CA THR A 37 -10.71 9.08 -1.46
C THR A 37 -9.67 10.18 -1.35
N ILE A 38 -10.07 11.39 -0.94
CA ILE A 38 -9.16 12.53 -0.76
C ILE A 38 -8.12 12.22 0.32
N LYS A 39 -8.53 11.65 1.46
CA LYS A 39 -7.58 11.21 2.51
C LYS A 39 -6.58 10.19 1.97
N PHE A 40 -7.05 9.19 1.23
CA PHE A 40 -6.17 8.21 0.60
C PHE A 40 -5.15 8.88 -0.32
N LEU A 41 -5.58 9.82 -1.18
CA LEU A 41 -4.68 10.54 -2.08
C LEU A 41 -3.66 11.38 -1.32
N LEU A 42 -4.08 12.11 -0.28
CA LEU A 42 -3.19 12.91 0.56
C LEU A 42 -2.17 12.05 1.29
N GLU A 43 -2.59 10.93 1.88
CA GLU A 43 -1.68 9.98 2.52
C GLU A 43 -0.66 9.42 1.53
N ASN A 44 -1.08 9.07 0.31
CA ASN A 44 -0.17 8.55 -0.71
C ASN A 44 0.76 9.64 -1.26
N TYR A 45 0.28 10.88 -1.37
CA TYR A 45 1.11 12.02 -1.74
C TYR A 45 2.17 12.32 -0.67
N GLN A 46 1.78 12.30 0.61
CA GLN A 46 2.66 12.52 1.75
C GLN A 46 3.64 11.36 1.97
N LYS A 47 3.21 10.12 1.67
CA LYS A 47 4.09 8.96 1.51
C LYS A 47 4.90 9.12 0.23
N LYS A 48 5.77 10.13 0.18
CA LYS A 48 6.89 10.15 -0.77
C LYS A 48 7.52 8.77 -0.70
N ARG A 49 7.64 8.09 -1.84
CA ARG A 49 8.44 6.88 -1.94
C ARG A 49 9.81 7.27 -1.39
N ASP A 50 10.16 6.72 -0.24
CA ASP A 50 11.47 6.92 0.34
C ASP A 50 12.43 6.11 -0.54
N ILE A 51 12.89 6.76 -1.60
CA ILE A 51 13.72 6.16 -2.64
C ILE A 51 15.00 5.60 -2.00
N GLU A 52 15.49 6.23 -0.94
CA GLU A 52 16.67 5.76 -0.21
C GLU A 52 16.37 4.50 0.60
N LYS A 53 15.22 4.40 1.28
CA LYS A 53 14.79 3.13 1.89
C LYS A 53 14.59 2.05 0.85
N PHE A 54 13.95 2.35 -0.28
CA PHE A 54 13.75 1.38 -1.36
C PHE A 54 15.09 0.89 -1.92
N ARG A 55 16.01 1.80 -2.26
CA ARG A 55 17.36 1.46 -2.73
C ARG A 55 18.10 0.62 -1.71
N THR A 56 18.01 0.98 -0.43
CA THR A 56 18.66 0.25 0.66
C THR A 56 18.11 -1.15 0.82
N ALA A 57 16.79 -1.34 0.76
CA ALA A 57 16.15 -2.66 0.81
C ALA A 57 16.56 -3.55 -0.38
N CYS A 58 16.82 -2.96 -1.55
CA CYS A 58 17.27 -3.68 -2.73
C CYS A 58 18.80 -3.87 -2.83
N LYS A 59 19.60 -3.38 -1.86
CA LYS A 59 21.05 -3.59 -1.90
C LYS A 59 21.37 -5.07 -1.77
N LYS A 60 22.27 -5.57 -2.63
CA LYS A 60 22.83 -6.91 -2.48
C LYS A 60 23.54 -7.00 -1.14
N VAL A 61 23.12 -7.95 -0.30
CA VAL A 61 23.83 -8.27 0.93
C VAL A 61 25.11 -9.01 0.57
N LYS A 62 26.25 -8.53 1.05
CA LYS A 62 27.55 -9.17 0.81
C LYS A 62 27.63 -10.46 1.61
N ASN A 63 28.32 -11.46 1.06
CA ASN A 63 28.63 -12.72 1.73
C ASN A 63 27.39 -13.53 2.16
N ILE A 64 26.27 -13.39 1.46
CA ILE A 64 25.10 -14.26 1.64
C ILE A 64 25.12 -15.37 0.59
N ASN A 65 24.95 -16.62 1.05
CA ASN A 65 24.58 -17.74 0.19
C ASN A 65 23.06 -17.82 0.10
N VAL A 66 22.51 -17.36 -1.02
CA VAL A 66 21.05 -17.31 -1.25
C VAL A 66 20.40 -18.68 -1.11
N LYS A 67 21.10 -19.76 -1.49
CA LYS A 67 20.58 -21.12 -1.43
C LYS A 67 20.35 -21.54 0.03
N GLU A 68 21.34 -21.34 0.89
CA GLU A 68 21.24 -21.68 2.32
C GLU A 68 20.09 -20.94 3.00
N VAL A 69 19.94 -19.64 2.73
CA VAL A 69 18.87 -18.81 3.29
C VAL A 69 17.48 -19.31 2.85
N LEU A 70 17.34 -19.71 1.59
CA LEU A 70 16.07 -20.24 1.09
C LEU A 70 15.77 -21.63 1.65
N ASP A 71 16.79 -22.49 1.76
CA ASP A 71 16.66 -23.84 2.32
C ASP A 71 16.22 -23.77 3.79
N GLU A 72 16.79 -22.84 4.58
CA GLU A 72 16.36 -22.55 5.95
C GLU A 72 14.89 -22.08 6.00
N LEU A 73 14.53 -21.09 5.19
CA LEU A 73 13.16 -20.55 5.13
C LEU A 73 12.11 -21.64 4.84
N TYR A 74 12.37 -22.52 3.88
CA TYR A 74 11.44 -23.59 3.55
C TYR A 74 11.36 -24.67 4.63
N SER A 75 12.48 -24.92 5.33
CA SER A 75 12.53 -25.90 6.41
C SER A 75 11.75 -25.44 7.64
N GLU A 76 11.77 -24.14 7.94
CA GLU A 76 10.91 -23.53 8.98
C GLU A 76 9.42 -23.58 8.57
N ARG A 77 9.07 -23.19 7.33
CA ARG A 77 7.66 -23.26 6.87
C ARG A 77 7.05 -24.66 6.96
N LYS A 78 7.82 -25.69 6.59
CA LYS A 78 7.36 -27.09 6.72
C LYS A 78 7.11 -27.50 8.18
N ARG A 79 7.87 -26.95 9.13
CA ARG A 79 7.66 -27.18 10.56
C ARG A 79 6.40 -26.48 11.06
N ASP A 80 6.17 -25.25 10.62
CA ASP A 80 4.93 -24.51 10.93
C ASP A 80 3.69 -25.21 10.37
N GLU A 81 3.76 -25.71 9.13
CA GLU A 81 2.66 -26.41 8.45
C GLU A 81 2.43 -27.83 9.00
N GLY A 82 3.47 -28.50 9.48
CA GLY A 82 3.40 -29.84 10.08
C GLY A 82 3.09 -29.87 11.58
N ALA A 83 2.92 -28.71 12.22
CA ALA A 83 2.59 -28.58 13.65
C ALA A 83 1.08 -28.67 13.96
N PHE A 84 0.26 -29.17 13.02
CA PHE A 84 -1.17 -29.44 13.20
C PHE A 84 -1.46 -30.95 13.23
#